data_AF-A0A1Q6DQR9-F1
#
_entry.id   AF-A0A1Q6DQR9-F1
#
_cell.length_a   1.000
_cell.length_b   1.000
_cell.length_c   1.000
_cell.angle_alpha   90.00
_cell.angle_beta   90.00
_cell.angle_gamma   90.00
#
_symmetry.space_group_name_H-M   'P 1'
#
loop_
_entity.id
_entity.type
_entity.pdbx_description
1 polymer ?
#
loop_
_entity_poly.entity_id
_entity_poly.type
_entity_poly.pdbx_seq_one_letter_code
_entity_poly.pdbx_strand_id
1 'polypeptide(L)'
;MLTYDACIKYAEEEHYCPHCKTRLSCCETPPFHIGDGLGWGCDVMFVCLNDECPIFERGWKHIEEQYGHSGSYRYMLLPGEKKGDLMMVGSSEAFTGCIVDPEALKGQNIRYQKEKEALSQLPTCIEKHDIAPLLTLLLDECAGLQGRMSACKLLVAMNDLGCIDPIRNHKFANTDLEQNANMAIRQILQANFKKECPACLEIVKSQAKICKHCNKEF
;
A
#
# COMPACT_ATOMS: atom_id res chain seq x y z
N MET A 1 -9.39 16.19 0.95
CA MET A 1 -9.01 14.90 0.36
C MET A 1 -7.60 14.54 0.82
N LEU A 2 -7.56 13.90 1.99
CA LEU A 2 -6.41 13.27 2.59
C LEU A 2 -5.72 12.33 1.59
N THR A 3 -4.41 12.16 1.76
CA THR A 3 -3.67 11.13 1.03
C THR A 3 -4.11 9.74 1.50
N TYR A 4 -4.04 8.74 0.62
CA TYR A 4 -4.33 7.34 0.94
C TYR A 4 -3.60 6.86 2.21
N ASP A 5 -2.37 7.31 2.41
CA ASP A 5 -1.56 6.97 3.58
C ASP A 5 -2.15 7.52 4.89
N ALA A 6 -2.78 8.70 4.85
CA ALA A 6 -3.43 9.28 6.03
C ALA A 6 -4.73 8.53 6.38
N CYS A 7 -5.51 8.10 5.40
CA CYS A 7 -6.71 7.28 5.66
C CYS A 7 -6.35 5.91 6.25
N ILE A 8 -5.29 5.26 5.77
CA ILE A 8 -4.78 4.01 6.34
C ILE A 8 -4.34 4.23 7.79
N LYS A 9 -3.57 5.30 8.05
CA LYS A 9 -3.13 5.63 9.40
C LYS A 9 -4.31 5.81 10.37
N TYR A 10 -5.33 6.56 9.97
CA TYR A 10 -6.51 6.77 10.84
C TYR A 10 -7.31 5.48 11.04
N ALA A 11 -7.40 4.61 10.03
CA ALA A 11 -8.09 3.33 10.18
C ALA A 11 -7.38 2.36 11.15
N GLU A 12 -6.09 2.54 11.38
CA GLU A 12 -5.31 1.80 12.39
C GLU A 12 -5.45 2.38 13.82
N GLU A 13 -6.00 3.59 13.98
CA GLU A 13 -6.22 4.19 15.30
C GLU A 13 -7.33 3.47 16.10
N GLU A 14 -7.15 3.44 17.42
CA GLU A 14 -8.10 2.81 18.33
C GLU A 14 -8.73 3.85 19.25
N HIS A 15 -10.03 4.06 19.05
CA HIS A 15 -10.86 4.94 19.88
C HIS A 15 -12.06 4.16 20.40
N TYR A 16 -12.58 4.57 21.55
CA TYR A 16 -13.68 3.87 22.22
C TYR A 16 -14.83 4.83 22.55
N CYS A 17 -16.05 4.35 22.34
CA CYS A 17 -17.24 5.12 22.67
C CYS A 17 -17.30 5.38 24.19
N PRO A 18 -17.50 6.63 24.66
CA PRO A 18 -17.59 6.90 26.08
C PRO A 18 -18.85 6.30 26.73
N HIS A 19 -19.88 5.98 25.94
CA HIS A 19 -21.18 5.52 26.40
C HIS A 19 -21.32 3.99 26.49
N CYS A 20 -20.82 3.25 25.50
CA CYS A 20 -20.92 1.78 25.47
C CYS A 20 -19.57 1.05 25.54
N LYS A 21 -18.45 1.79 25.51
CA LYS A 21 -17.07 1.26 25.54
C LYS A 21 -16.69 0.35 24.37
N THR A 22 -17.55 0.17 23.37
CA THR A 22 -17.20 -0.50 22.12
C THR A 22 -16.20 0.35 21.31
N ARG A 23 -15.33 -0.32 20.55
CA ARG A 23 -14.42 0.32 19.61
C ARG A 23 -15.21 1.10 18.56
N LEU A 24 -14.77 2.32 18.27
CA LEU A 24 -15.33 3.15 17.20
C LEU A 24 -14.84 2.65 15.84
N SER A 25 -15.71 2.74 14.84
CA SER A 25 -15.38 2.44 13.44
C SER A 25 -14.84 3.69 12.76
N CYS A 26 -13.71 3.58 12.06
CA CYS A 26 -13.23 4.66 11.18
C CYS A 26 -14.14 4.71 9.95
N CYS A 27 -14.80 5.84 9.73
CA CYS A 27 -15.74 6.05 8.64
C CYS A 27 -15.32 7.26 7.80
N GLU A 28 -15.46 7.16 6.48
CA GLU A 28 -15.35 8.31 5.59
C GLU A 28 -16.46 9.31 5.90
N THR A 29 -16.12 10.59 5.90
CA THR A 29 -17.14 11.63 6.01
C THR A 29 -17.98 11.65 4.73
N PRO A 30 -19.31 11.83 4.83
CA PRO A 30 -20.18 11.86 3.67
C PRO A 30 -19.73 12.89 2.63
N PRO A 31 -19.80 12.58 1.33
CA PRO A 31 -19.33 13.46 0.27
C PRO A 31 -20.23 14.69 0.05
N PHE A 32 -21.36 14.76 0.75
CA PHE A 32 -22.27 15.88 0.71
C PHE A 32 -22.06 16.78 1.93
N HIS A 33 -22.00 18.08 1.66
CA HIS A 33 -21.95 19.11 2.70
C HIS A 33 -23.39 19.45 3.12
N ILE A 34 -23.69 19.36 4.43
CA ILE A 34 -24.95 19.83 4.99
C ILE A 34 -24.68 21.17 5.68
N GLY A 35 -25.48 22.20 5.39
CA GLY A 35 -25.39 23.53 6.02
C GLY A 35 -24.67 24.59 5.19
N ASP A 36 -23.80 25.38 5.83
CA ASP A 36 -23.13 26.57 5.26
C ASP A 36 -22.03 26.27 4.21
N GLY A 37 -21.86 25.00 3.85
CA GLY A 37 -20.88 24.56 2.85
C GLY A 37 -19.47 24.31 3.39
N LEU A 38 -19.24 24.43 4.71
CA LEU A 38 -17.93 24.13 5.33
C LEU A 38 -17.70 22.63 5.55
N GLY A 39 -18.75 21.82 5.44
CA GLY A 39 -18.66 20.36 5.53
C GLY A 39 -18.29 19.85 6.91
N TRP A 40 -17.64 18.68 6.95
CA TRP A 40 -17.30 17.97 8.19
C TRP A 40 -15.93 18.37 8.79
N GLY A 41 -15.15 19.21 8.10
CA GLY A 41 -13.82 19.66 8.55
C GLY A 41 -12.71 18.60 8.50
N CYS A 42 -13.05 17.35 8.19
CA CYS A 42 -12.13 16.22 8.04
C CYS A 42 -12.63 15.27 6.94
N ASP A 43 -11.76 14.40 6.43
CA ASP A 43 -12.16 13.37 5.44
C ASP A 43 -12.57 12.03 6.10
N VAL A 44 -12.23 11.81 7.39
CA VAL A 44 -12.62 10.63 8.17
C VAL A 44 -13.05 11.01 9.58
N MET A 45 -13.93 10.21 10.19
CA MET A 45 -14.37 10.33 11.58
C MET A 45 -14.54 8.95 12.23
N PHE A 46 -14.48 8.90 13.55
CA PHE A 46 -14.68 7.66 14.31
C PHE A 46 -16.10 7.58 14.86
N VAL A 47 -16.90 6.63 14.40
CA VAL A 47 -18.34 6.54 14.70
C VAL A 47 -18.67 5.31 15.54
N CYS A 48 -19.55 5.47 16.53
CA CYS A 48 -20.08 4.37 17.32
C CYS A 48 -21.19 3.65 16.54
N LEU A 49 -20.85 2.54 15.89
CA LEU A 49 -21.78 1.68 15.15
C LEU A 49 -22.40 0.55 15.99
N ASN A 50 -22.28 0.60 17.32
CA ASN A 50 -22.97 -0.32 18.22
C ASN A 50 -24.44 0.11 18.40
N ASP A 51 -25.36 -0.70 17.92
CA ASP A 51 -26.81 -0.45 18.01
C ASP A 51 -27.39 -0.68 19.41
N GLU A 52 -26.65 -1.33 20.29
CA GLU A 52 -26.99 -1.47 21.73
C GLU A 52 -26.43 -0.28 22.55
N CYS A 53 -25.89 0.74 21.91
CA CYS A 53 -25.36 1.91 22.62
C CYS A 53 -26.51 2.67 23.30
N PRO A 54 -26.41 3.01 24.61
CA PRO A 54 -27.50 3.68 25.33
C PRO A 54 -27.91 5.03 24.76
N ILE A 55 -27.03 5.71 24.02
CA ILE A 55 -27.35 6.97 23.32
C ILE A 55 -28.17 6.69 22.05
N PHE A 56 -27.85 5.61 21.34
CA PHE A 56 -28.54 5.22 20.12
C PHE A 56 -29.92 4.62 20.43
N GLU A 57 -30.05 3.71 21.40
CA GLU A 57 -31.36 3.15 21.74
C GLU A 57 -32.33 4.21 22.27
N ARG A 58 -31.85 5.06 23.20
CA ARG A 58 -32.70 6.12 23.77
C ARG A 58 -32.97 7.26 22.79
N GLY A 59 -32.08 7.47 21.81
CA GLY A 59 -32.23 8.50 20.80
C GLY A 59 -33.50 8.35 19.98
N TRP A 60 -33.85 7.12 19.58
CA TRP A 60 -35.08 6.80 18.84
C TRP A 60 -36.31 7.33 19.54
N LYS A 61 -36.48 6.93 20.80
CA LYS A 61 -37.61 7.36 21.62
C LYS A 61 -37.60 8.86 21.86
N HIS A 62 -36.43 9.45 22.15
CA HIS A 62 -36.32 10.88 22.42
C HIS A 62 -36.72 11.74 21.20
N ILE A 63 -36.24 11.39 20.01
CA ILE A 63 -36.55 12.16 18.80
C ILE A 63 -38.03 11.99 18.42
N GLU A 64 -38.57 10.78 18.55
CA GLU A 64 -39.99 10.53 18.31
C GLU A 64 -40.88 11.34 19.26
N GLU A 65 -40.60 11.33 20.57
CA GLU A 65 -41.41 12.03 21.57
C GLU A 65 -41.29 13.56 21.49
N GLN A 66 -40.12 14.10 21.18
CA GLN A 66 -39.90 15.55 21.18
C GLN A 66 -40.21 16.21 19.83
N TYR A 67 -39.98 15.51 18.73
CA TYR A 67 -40.03 16.10 17.39
C TYR A 67 -40.98 15.38 16.43
N GLY A 68 -41.59 14.24 16.83
CA GLY A 68 -42.51 13.50 15.97
C GLY A 68 -41.86 12.88 14.73
N HIS A 69 -40.54 12.68 14.77
CA HIS A 69 -39.76 12.12 13.68
C HIS A 69 -39.05 10.84 14.11
N SER A 70 -38.80 9.94 13.17
CA SER A 70 -37.95 8.77 13.42
C SER A 70 -36.49 9.16 13.19
N GLY A 71 -35.67 9.05 14.22
CA GLY A 71 -34.23 9.29 14.16
C GLY A 71 -33.57 8.97 15.49
N SER A 72 -32.25 8.85 15.49
CA SER A 72 -31.46 8.64 16.72
C SER A 72 -30.16 9.43 16.68
N TYR A 73 -29.27 9.17 17.64
CA TYR A 73 -27.94 9.75 17.74
C TYR A 73 -26.88 8.65 17.73
N ARG A 74 -25.77 8.90 17.02
CA ARG A 74 -24.51 8.15 17.19
C ARG A 74 -23.42 9.08 17.71
N TYR A 75 -22.59 8.56 18.60
CA TYR A 75 -21.38 9.26 19.03
C TYR A 75 -20.36 9.25 17.89
N MET A 76 -19.81 10.43 17.57
CA MET A 76 -18.73 10.61 16.60
C MET A 76 -17.55 11.32 17.25
N LEU A 77 -16.33 10.99 16.82
CA LEU A 77 -15.11 11.66 17.26
C LEU A 77 -14.30 12.04 16.02
N LEU A 78 -13.88 13.31 15.95
CA LEU A 78 -13.02 13.80 14.88
C LEU A 78 -11.55 13.47 15.18
N PRO A 79 -10.72 13.22 14.14
CA PRO A 79 -9.30 12.96 14.33
C PRO A 79 -8.58 14.10 15.07
N GLY A 80 -7.75 13.76 16.05
CA GLY A 80 -6.98 14.72 16.85
C GLY A 80 -7.75 15.37 18.00
N GLU A 81 -9.07 15.19 18.08
CA GLU A 81 -9.88 15.69 19.19
C GLU A 81 -9.88 14.74 20.38
N LYS A 82 -10.11 15.29 21.58
CA LYS A 82 -10.18 14.50 22.83
C LYS A 82 -11.61 14.15 23.23
N LYS A 83 -12.59 14.87 22.68
CA LYS A 83 -14.00 14.72 22.97
C LYS A 83 -14.73 14.75 21.65
N GLY A 84 -15.67 13.84 21.48
CA GLY A 84 -16.55 13.78 20.34
C GLY A 84 -17.92 14.34 20.66
N ASP A 85 -18.77 14.37 19.64
CA ASP A 85 -20.11 14.92 19.66
C ASP A 85 -21.16 13.88 19.29
N LEU A 86 -22.43 14.24 19.47
CA LEU A 86 -23.56 13.42 19.06
C LEU A 86 -24.07 13.88 17.70
N MET A 87 -24.10 12.94 16.76
CA MET A 87 -24.59 13.14 15.42
C MET A 87 -25.96 12.49 15.26
N MET A 88 -26.93 13.22 14.72
CA MET A 88 -28.23 12.67 14.39
C MET A 88 -28.13 11.70 13.21
N VAL A 89 -28.83 10.59 13.29
CA VAL A 89 -28.92 9.56 12.25
C VAL A 89 -30.38 9.22 11.97
N GLY A 90 -30.73 9.05 10.70
CA GLY A 90 -32.10 8.71 10.28
C GLY A 90 -32.39 7.20 10.25
N SER A 91 -31.36 6.35 10.33
CA SER A 91 -31.51 4.89 10.28
C SER A 91 -30.37 4.18 11.02
N SER A 92 -30.56 2.90 11.34
CA SER A 92 -29.51 2.01 11.86
C SER A 92 -28.34 1.85 10.89
N GLU A 93 -28.59 1.92 9.59
CA GLU A 93 -27.58 1.74 8.55
C GLU A 93 -26.74 3.01 8.31
N ALA A 94 -27.07 4.13 8.96
CA ALA A 94 -26.30 5.35 8.83
C ALA A 94 -24.82 5.09 9.18
N PHE A 95 -23.92 5.45 8.25
CA PHE A 95 -22.46 5.30 8.31
C PHE A 95 -21.90 3.88 8.23
N THR A 96 -22.72 2.82 8.26
CA THR A 96 -22.22 1.44 8.14
C THR A 96 -21.61 1.17 6.75
N GLY A 97 -22.14 1.81 5.71
CA GLY A 97 -21.59 1.78 4.35
C GLY A 97 -20.39 2.70 4.11
N CYS A 98 -20.00 3.52 5.11
CA CYS A 98 -18.88 4.44 5.02
C CYS A 98 -17.65 3.95 5.79
N ILE A 99 -17.66 2.72 6.31
CA ILE A 99 -16.52 2.17 7.05
C ILE A 99 -15.31 2.09 6.13
N VAL A 100 -14.20 2.66 6.59
CA VAL A 100 -12.92 2.60 5.90
C VAL A 100 -12.35 1.20 6.06
N ASP A 101 -12.17 0.49 4.94
CA ASP A 101 -11.45 -0.78 4.89
C ASP A 101 -9.98 -0.52 4.50
N PRO A 102 -9.01 -0.68 5.43
CA PRO A 102 -7.60 -0.51 5.12
C PRO A 102 -7.09 -1.45 4.03
N GLU A 103 -7.63 -2.67 3.92
CA GLU A 103 -7.21 -3.64 2.92
C GLU A 103 -7.72 -3.28 1.54
N ALA A 104 -8.97 -2.81 1.44
CA ALA A 104 -9.52 -2.28 0.20
C ALA A 104 -8.76 -1.02 -0.27
N LEU A 105 -8.43 -0.10 0.64
CA LEU A 105 -7.61 1.09 0.33
C LEU A 105 -6.20 0.72 -0.14
N LYS A 106 -5.54 -0.24 0.54
CA LYS A 106 -4.27 -0.81 0.08
C LYS A 106 -4.43 -1.44 -1.31
N GLY A 107 -5.56 -2.12 -1.54
CA GLY A 107 -5.97 -2.70 -2.82
C GLY A 107 -6.12 -1.69 -3.97
N GLN A 108 -6.50 -0.45 -3.69
CA GLN A 108 -6.60 0.63 -4.69
C GLN A 108 -5.23 1.24 -5.04
N ASN A 109 -4.20 0.99 -4.22
CA ASN A 109 -2.87 1.51 -4.49
C ASN A 109 -2.26 0.80 -5.70
N ILE A 110 -2.02 1.55 -6.78
CA ILE A 110 -1.45 1.07 -8.05
C ILE A 110 -0.16 0.27 -7.80
N ARG A 111 0.67 0.66 -6.82
CA ARG A 111 1.90 -0.07 -6.48
C ARG A 111 1.60 -1.45 -5.90
N TYR A 112 0.66 -1.55 -4.97
CA TYR A 112 0.27 -2.82 -4.35
C TYR A 112 -0.38 -3.79 -5.35
N GLN A 113 -1.17 -3.25 -6.28
CA GLN A 113 -1.70 -4.04 -7.41
C GLN A 113 -0.57 -4.59 -8.28
N LYS A 114 0.39 -3.74 -8.66
CA LYS A 114 1.57 -4.16 -9.45
C LYS A 114 2.41 -5.22 -8.73
N GLU A 115 2.61 -5.09 -7.42
CA GLU A 115 3.30 -6.11 -6.62
C GLU A 115 2.56 -7.44 -6.66
N LYS A 116 1.23 -7.44 -6.42
CA LYS A 116 0.40 -8.66 -6.48
C LYS A 116 0.38 -9.30 -7.86
N GLU A 117 0.23 -8.49 -8.91
CA GLU A 117 0.28 -8.96 -10.29
C GLU A 117 1.65 -9.60 -10.58
N ALA A 118 2.74 -8.93 -10.22
CA ALA A 118 4.09 -9.44 -10.43
C ALA A 118 4.32 -10.76 -9.67
N LEU A 119 3.87 -10.87 -8.42
CA LEU A 119 3.91 -12.10 -7.63
C LEU A 119 3.13 -13.24 -8.29
N SER A 120 1.94 -12.96 -8.83
CA SER A 120 1.12 -13.97 -9.51
C SER A 120 1.77 -14.47 -10.82
N GLN A 121 2.59 -13.62 -11.45
CA GLN A 121 3.25 -13.92 -12.71
C GLN A 121 4.60 -14.64 -12.54
N LEU A 122 5.21 -14.61 -11.34
CA LEU A 122 6.49 -15.28 -11.03
C LEU A 122 6.59 -16.74 -11.51
N PRO A 123 5.54 -17.59 -11.40
CA PRO A 123 5.65 -18.98 -11.87
C PRO A 123 5.72 -19.09 -13.39
N THR A 124 5.08 -18.17 -14.11
CA THR A 124 4.97 -18.20 -15.58
C THR A 124 6.01 -17.32 -16.28
N CYS A 125 6.78 -16.52 -15.54
CA CYS A 125 7.68 -15.52 -16.12
C CYS A 125 8.82 -16.16 -16.93
N ILE A 126 9.28 -17.35 -16.53
CA ILE A 126 10.31 -18.10 -17.26
C ILE A 126 9.78 -18.59 -18.62
N GLU A 127 8.57 -19.18 -18.62
CA GLU A 127 7.96 -19.71 -19.85
C GLU A 127 7.66 -18.62 -20.88
N LYS A 128 7.26 -17.44 -20.40
CA LYS A 128 6.94 -16.28 -21.25
C LYS A 128 8.16 -15.46 -21.65
N HIS A 129 9.34 -15.76 -21.10
CA HIS A 129 10.55 -14.93 -21.22
C HIS A 129 10.31 -13.46 -20.87
N ASP A 130 9.47 -13.19 -19.86
CA ASP A 130 9.13 -11.84 -19.43
C ASP A 130 9.87 -11.46 -18.15
N ILE A 131 10.76 -10.46 -18.27
CA ILE A 131 11.60 -9.96 -17.19
C ILE A 131 10.88 -8.94 -16.29
N ALA A 132 9.79 -8.34 -16.77
CA ALA A 132 9.13 -7.21 -16.13
C ALA A 132 8.63 -7.55 -14.70
N PRO A 133 8.04 -8.72 -14.43
CA PRO A 133 7.60 -9.08 -13.07
C PRO A 133 8.76 -9.18 -12.07
N LEU A 134 9.91 -9.72 -12.50
CA LEU A 134 11.09 -9.84 -11.63
C LEU A 134 11.64 -8.46 -11.27
N LEU A 135 11.80 -7.58 -12.26
CA LEU A 135 12.30 -6.23 -12.05
C LEU A 135 11.31 -5.40 -11.21
N THR A 136 10.01 -5.54 -11.44
CA THR A 136 8.98 -4.84 -10.65
C THR A 136 9.10 -5.17 -9.16
N LEU A 137 9.33 -6.44 -8.81
CA LEU A 137 9.51 -6.84 -7.42
C LEU A 137 10.87 -6.43 -6.86
N LEU A 138 11.95 -6.63 -7.61
CA LEU A 138 13.30 -6.39 -7.12
C LEU A 138 13.60 -4.92 -6.86
N LEU A 139 13.10 -4.05 -7.73
CA LEU A 139 13.36 -2.60 -7.71
C LEU A 139 12.40 -1.85 -6.78
N ASP A 140 11.32 -2.48 -6.29
CA ASP A 140 10.44 -1.89 -5.28
C ASP A 140 10.98 -2.18 -3.87
N GLU A 141 11.50 -1.14 -3.21
CA GLU A 141 12.01 -1.25 -1.84
C GLU A 141 10.90 -1.54 -0.80
N CYS A 142 9.65 -1.24 -1.13
CA CYS A 142 8.52 -1.52 -0.25
C CYS A 142 7.88 -2.89 -0.49
N ALA A 143 8.29 -3.62 -1.53
CA ALA A 143 7.79 -4.96 -1.79
C ALA A 143 8.27 -5.95 -0.71
N GLY A 144 7.48 -7.00 -0.48
CA GLY A 144 7.76 -8.01 0.53
C GLY A 144 9.10 -8.73 0.29
N LEU A 145 9.92 -8.85 1.34
CA LEU A 145 11.27 -9.43 1.27
C LEU A 145 11.30 -10.83 0.62
N GLN A 146 10.33 -11.69 0.92
CA GLN A 146 10.25 -13.04 0.34
C GLN A 146 10.03 -13.03 -1.17
N GLY A 147 9.18 -12.12 -1.66
CA GLY A 147 8.94 -11.93 -3.09
C GLY A 147 10.22 -11.47 -3.80
N ARG A 148 10.92 -10.49 -3.22
CA ARG A 148 12.19 -9.97 -3.73
C ARG A 148 13.28 -11.04 -3.79
N MET A 149 13.45 -11.82 -2.72
CA MET A 149 14.41 -12.92 -2.70
C MET A 149 14.07 -14.02 -3.72
N SER A 150 12.79 -14.31 -3.92
CA SER A 150 12.36 -15.28 -4.93
C SER A 150 12.66 -14.76 -6.34
N ALA A 151 12.40 -13.49 -6.61
CA ALA A 151 12.74 -12.87 -7.88
C ALA A 151 14.25 -12.90 -8.17
N CYS A 152 15.11 -12.61 -7.17
CA CYS A 152 16.57 -12.74 -7.29
C CYS A 152 17.01 -14.13 -7.76
N LYS A 153 16.41 -15.20 -7.20
CA LYS A 153 16.75 -16.58 -7.57
C LYS A 153 16.35 -16.90 -9.02
N LEU A 154 15.21 -16.38 -9.46
CA LEU A 154 14.67 -16.61 -10.80
C LEU A 154 15.43 -15.83 -11.89
N LEU A 155 16.10 -14.72 -11.56
CA LEU A 155 16.94 -13.97 -12.51
C LEU A 155 17.99 -14.86 -13.19
N VAL A 156 18.64 -15.73 -12.43
CA VAL A 156 19.70 -16.61 -12.95
C VAL A 156 19.13 -17.62 -13.95
N ALA A 157 17.95 -18.16 -13.66
CA ALA A 157 17.26 -19.09 -14.55
C ALA A 157 16.78 -18.41 -15.84
N MET A 158 16.36 -17.15 -15.75
CA MET A 158 15.92 -16.35 -16.90
C MET A 158 17.08 -15.96 -17.82
N ASN A 159 18.27 -15.69 -17.25
CA ASN A 159 19.51 -15.40 -17.96
C ASN A 159 19.42 -14.26 -19.01
N ASP A 160 18.56 -13.26 -18.76
CA ASP A 160 18.44 -12.08 -19.61
C ASP A 160 19.44 -10.99 -19.18
N LEU A 161 20.11 -10.37 -20.14
CA LEU A 161 21.08 -9.29 -19.90
C LEU A 161 20.40 -7.94 -19.61
N GLY A 162 19.16 -7.75 -20.05
CA GLY A 162 18.39 -6.52 -19.83
C GLY A 162 18.07 -6.24 -18.37
N CYS A 163 18.27 -7.21 -17.46
CA CYS A 163 18.10 -7.01 -16.03
C CYS A 163 19.29 -6.31 -15.36
N ILE A 164 20.48 -6.29 -15.99
CA ILE A 164 21.73 -5.83 -15.36
C ILE A 164 21.70 -4.32 -15.13
N ASP A 165 21.38 -3.52 -16.15
CA ASP A 165 21.34 -2.06 -16.03
C ASP A 165 20.32 -1.56 -15.00
N PRO A 166 19.06 -2.04 -14.97
CA PRO A 166 18.10 -1.68 -13.93
C PRO A 166 18.59 -1.99 -12.52
N ILE A 167 19.19 -3.18 -12.31
CA ILE A 167 19.69 -3.59 -10.99
C ILE A 167 20.90 -2.75 -10.57
N ARG A 168 21.81 -2.42 -11.50
CA ARG A 168 22.99 -1.59 -11.23
C ARG A 168 22.63 -0.14 -10.89
N ASN A 169 21.56 0.37 -11.49
CA ASN A 169 21.06 1.72 -11.23
C ASN A 169 20.19 1.80 -9.96
N HIS A 170 19.87 0.67 -9.34
CA HIS A 170 19.03 0.61 -8.16
C HIS A 170 19.85 0.61 -6.87
N LYS A 171 19.34 1.31 -5.85
CA LYS A 171 19.94 1.34 -4.51
C LYS A 171 19.14 0.46 -3.56
N PHE A 172 19.72 -0.67 -3.18
CA PHE A 172 19.11 -1.60 -2.24
C PHE A 172 19.26 -1.10 -0.81
N ALA A 173 18.18 -1.11 -0.02
CA ALA A 173 18.26 -0.82 1.41
C ALA A 173 18.81 -2.01 2.20
N ASN A 174 18.58 -3.23 1.70
CA ASN A 174 19.01 -4.48 2.33
C ASN A 174 20.30 -5.01 1.69
N THR A 175 21.35 -5.16 2.49
CA THR A 175 22.67 -5.64 2.06
C THR A 175 22.66 -7.08 1.54
N ASP A 176 21.82 -7.95 2.10
CA ASP A 176 21.74 -9.36 1.68
C ASP A 176 21.09 -9.48 0.30
N LEU A 177 20.06 -8.68 0.03
CA LEU A 177 19.44 -8.60 -1.30
C LEU A 177 20.43 -8.04 -2.32
N GLU A 178 21.17 -6.99 -1.97
CA GLU A 178 22.19 -6.40 -2.84
C GLU A 178 23.26 -7.43 -3.22
N GLN A 179 23.78 -8.17 -2.24
CA GLN A 179 24.75 -9.24 -2.48
C GLN A 179 24.20 -10.34 -3.39
N ASN A 180 22.96 -10.79 -3.14
CA ASN A 180 22.31 -11.81 -3.96
C ASN A 180 22.10 -11.34 -5.40
N ALA A 181 21.65 -10.09 -5.61
CA ALA A 181 21.49 -9.51 -6.93
C ALA A 181 22.84 -9.38 -7.67
N ASN A 182 23.88 -8.93 -6.97
CA ASN A 182 25.24 -8.83 -7.50
C ASN A 182 25.82 -10.19 -7.90
N MET A 183 25.56 -11.23 -7.10
CA MET A 183 25.94 -12.61 -7.42
C MET A 183 25.18 -13.14 -8.63
N ALA A 184 23.88 -12.87 -8.73
CA ALA A 184 23.07 -13.26 -9.89
C ALA A 184 23.60 -12.62 -11.18
N ILE A 185 23.92 -11.32 -11.17
CA ILE A 185 24.53 -10.63 -12.33
C ILE A 185 25.83 -11.33 -12.76
N ARG A 186 26.71 -11.66 -11.82
CA ARG A 186 27.97 -12.35 -12.14
C ARG A 186 27.72 -13.71 -12.81
N GLN A 187 26.73 -14.47 -12.34
CA GLN A 187 26.38 -15.77 -12.93
C GLN A 187 25.81 -15.61 -14.35
N ILE A 188 24.93 -14.63 -14.57
CA ILE A 188 24.35 -14.32 -15.89
C ILE A 188 25.44 -13.90 -16.88
N LEU A 189 26.37 -13.05 -16.46
CA LEU A 189 27.51 -12.63 -17.29
C LEU A 189 28.41 -13.80 -17.66
N GLN A 190 28.74 -14.66 -16.69
CA GLN A 190 29.54 -15.87 -16.94
C GLN A 190 28.85 -16.83 -17.92
N ALA A 191 27.54 -17.08 -17.75
CA ALA A 191 26.76 -17.93 -18.64
C ALA A 191 26.74 -17.41 -20.09
N ASN A 192 26.82 -16.09 -20.27
CA ASN A 192 26.83 -15.43 -21.58
C ASN A 192 28.24 -15.11 -22.12
N PHE A 193 29.31 -15.57 -21.46
CA PHE A 193 30.71 -15.25 -21.80
C PHE A 193 31.00 -13.74 -21.87
N LYS A 194 30.36 -12.96 -21.00
CA LYS A 194 30.49 -11.50 -20.88
C LYS A 194 31.10 -11.11 -19.53
N LYS A 195 31.61 -9.89 -19.41
CA LYS A 195 32.10 -9.27 -18.17
C LYS A 195 31.77 -7.77 -18.18
N GLU A 196 31.66 -7.17 -17.00
CA GLU A 196 31.48 -5.72 -16.87
C GLU A 196 32.83 -5.01 -16.91
N CYS A 197 32.89 -3.83 -17.53
CA CYS A 197 34.08 -2.99 -17.48
C CYS A 197 34.27 -2.37 -16.09
N PRO A 198 35.44 -2.51 -15.45
CA PRO A 198 35.68 -1.92 -14.13
C PRO A 198 35.57 -0.38 -14.12
N ALA A 199 35.80 0.26 -15.26
CA ALA A 199 35.84 1.72 -15.35
C ALA A 199 34.51 2.36 -15.77
N CYS A 200 33.71 1.69 -16.60
CA CYS A 200 32.48 2.27 -17.14
C CYS A 200 31.26 1.33 -17.07
N LEU A 201 31.39 0.17 -16.42
CA LEU A 201 30.35 -0.85 -16.22
C LEU A 201 29.73 -1.45 -17.49
N GLU A 202 30.18 -1.02 -18.67
CA GLU A 202 29.73 -1.56 -19.94
C GLU A 202 29.92 -3.08 -20.05
N ILE A 203 28.92 -3.77 -20.58
CA ILE A 203 28.95 -5.21 -20.78
C ILE A 203 29.79 -5.53 -22.02
N VAL A 204 30.95 -6.16 -21.80
CA VAL A 204 31.89 -6.54 -22.86
C VAL A 204 32.08 -8.05 -22.93
N LYS A 205 32.66 -8.55 -24.03
CA LYS A 205 33.05 -9.97 -24.14
C LYS A 205 34.14 -10.29 -23.11
N SER A 206 34.09 -11.47 -22.53
CA SER A 206 35.05 -11.93 -21.50
C SER A 206 36.52 -11.83 -21.97
N GLN A 207 36.78 -12.18 -23.23
CA GLN A 207 38.10 -12.16 -23.87
C GLN A 207 38.58 -10.76 -24.29
N ALA A 208 37.76 -9.72 -24.16
CA ALA A 208 38.16 -8.38 -24.54
C ALA A 208 39.33 -7.89 -23.67
N LYS A 209 40.36 -7.34 -24.33
CA LYS A 209 41.54 -6.73 -23.70
C LYS A 209 41.38 -5.22 -23.49
N ILE A 210 40.58 -4.57 -24.34
CA ILE A 210 40.29 -3.13 -24.29
C ILE A 210 38.79 -2.93 -24.36
N CYS A 211 38.25 -2.04 -23.52
CA CYS A 211 36.85 -1.62 -23.60
C CYS A 211 36.67 -0.62 -24.74
N LYS A 212 35.80 -0.93 -25.72
CA LYS A 212 35.55 -0.02 -26.85
C LYS A 212 34.78 1.25 -26.47
N HIS A 213 34.18 1.29 -25.29
CA HIS A 213 33.42 2.45 -24.82
C HIS A 213 34.33 3.48 -24.14
N CYS A 214 35.19 3.05 -23.22
CA CYS A 214 36.08 3.96 -22.47
C CYS A 214 37.56 3.91 -22.90
N ASN A 215 37.92 3.03 -23.85
CA ASN A 215 39.28 2.79 -24.36
C ASN A 215 40.33 2.43 -23.29
N LYS A 216 39.90 1.95 -22.12
CA LYS A 216 40.79 1.44 -21.08
C LYS A 216 41.03 -0.06 -21.24
N GLU A 217 42.22 -0.51 -20.86
CA GLU A 217 42.57 -1.93 -20.75
C GLU A 217 41.90 -2.56 -19.51
N PHE A 218 41.53 -3.84 -19.61
CA PHE A 218 40.85 -4.60 -18.55
C PHE A 218 41.80 -5.28 -17.58
#